data_AF-A0AAW6E0I2-F1
#
_entry.id   AF-A0AAW6E0I2-F1
#
_cell.length_a   1.000
_cell.length_b   1.000
_cell.length_c   1.000
_cell.angle_alpha   90.00
_cell.angle_beta   90.00
_cell.angle_gamma   90.00
#
_symmetry.space_group_name_H-M   'P 1'
#
loop_
_entity.id
_entity.type
_entity.pdbx_description
1 polymer ?
#
loop_
_entity_poly.entity_id
_entity_poly.type
_entity_poly.pdbx_seq_one_letter_code
_entity_poly.pdbx_strand_id
1 'polypeptide(L)'
;MITKTKLVKRIFSSLLTAALAVPMTALTAHATGEAFFYPPKNPVMTDQQFEVSVTFSADSEIGSVQANIAYDDSVIEFVSSDNASGGGGVLTVNGFPDTPSSEVDFSFTFKGLSAGNANISLQSCQIYSPDSELIGSPTAYCVITVGSDKVETKTETETTTTTEKTTTTTTKTAHSNGIPDKGVLTALTVDNGELSPAFAYNVYNYTVNVDNSVTNVEIEGTTASPSDYIWYTGTSECQVGENVRTITVTDVDGNAATYTVTIIRAAGGDEQQTQTSQKKDGSDTSSAVSKNANVMDQYKKMLNTALAIVLIVLVIALVVIIIWIRGKIKGGKKDK
;
A
#
# COMPACT_ATOMS: atom_id res chain seq x y z
N MET A 1 -52.48 -17.07 14.85
CA MET A 1 -51.77 -16.09 15.71
C MET A 1 -50.88 -16.86 16.67
N ILE A 2 -49.56 -16.80 16.47
CA ILE A 2 -48.46 -16.93 17.45
C ILE A 2 -47.21 -16.39 16.71
N THR A 3 -46.29 -15.88 17.51
CA THR A 3 -45.45 -14.70 17.33
C THR A 3 -44.10 -14.96 16.64
N LYS A 4 -43.58 -13.91 15.98
CA LYS A 4 -42.18 -13.51 15.69
C LYS A 4 -41.10 -14.43 16.30
N THR A 5 -40.01 -14.79 15.62
CA THR A 5 -38.79 -13.94 15.47
C THR A 5 -37.72 -14.76 14.72
N LYS A 6 -36.99 -14.12 13.78
CA LYS A 6 -35.59 -14.36 13.34
C LYS A 6 -35.43 -14.21 11.82
N LEU A 7 -35.25 -12.98 11.35
CA LEU A 7 -34.51 -12.72 10.11
C LEU A 7 -34.07 -11.25 10.04
N VAL A 8 -33.03 -10.88 10.79
CA VAL A 8 -32.31 -9.61 10.59
C VAL A 8 -30.82 -9.84 10.80
N LYS A 9 -30.08 -9.94 9.68
CA LYS A 9 -28.71 -9.46 9.43
C LYS A 9 -28.12 -10.26 8.28
N ARG A 10 -28.26 -9.74 7.06
CA ARG A 10 -27.43 -10.12 5.91
C ARG A 10 -27.72 -9.18 4.74
N ILE A 11 -27.34 -7.92 4.90
CA ILE A 11 -27.14 -6.97 3.81
C ILE A 11 -25.94 -6.13 4.25
N PHE A 12 -25.05 -5.80 3.31
CA PHE A 12 -23.71 -5.17 3.44
C PHE A 12 -22.52 -6.14 3.44
N SER A 13 -22.23 -6.71 2.27
CA SER A 13 -20.88 -6.68 1.69
C SER A 13 -20.96 -7.21 0.25
N SER A 14 -21.19 -6.31 -0.69
CA SER A 14 -21.10 -6.63 -2.12
C SER A 14 -20.87 -5.31 -2.86
N LEU A 15 -19.62 -4.89 -2.96
CA LEU A 15 -19.24 -3.88 -3.92
C LEU A 15 -17.85 -4.21 -4.50
N LEU A 16 -17.90 -4.53 -5.80
CA LEU A 16 -16.86 -4.33 -6.81
C LEU A 16 -15.86 -5.47 -7.07
N THR A 17 -16.25 -6.36 -7.98
CA THR A 17 -15.32 -7.02 -8.91
C THR A 17 -16.01 -7.15 -10.27
N ALA A 18 -15.55 -6.36 -11.24
CA ALA A 18 -15.86 -6.57 -12.66
C ALA A 18 -14.53 -6.82 -13.37
N ALA A 19 -14.25 -8.11 -13.61
CA ALA A 19 -13.16 -8.57 -14.45
C ALA A 19 -13.40 -8.13 -15.91
N LEU A 20 -12.37 -7.59 -16.57
CA LEU A 20 -12.32 -7.47 -18.02
C LEU A 20 -11.21 -8.38 -18.53
N ALA A 21 -11.61 -9.49 -19.16
CA ALA A 21 -10.74 -10.41 -19.85
C ALA A 21 -10.23 -9.81 -21.17
N VAL A 22 -8.91 -9.85 -21.39
CA VAL A 22 -8.27 -9.77 -22.72
C VAL A 22 -7.30 -10.94 -22.81
N PRO A 23 -7.36 -11.80 -23.85
CA PRO A 23 -6.41 -12.89 -24.00
C PRO A 23 -5.10 -12.32 -24.57
N MET A 24 -3.99 -12.43 -23.85
CA MET A 24 -2.65 -12.33 -24.43
C MET A 24 -1.86 -13.59 -24.10
N THR A 25 -1.44 -14.27 -25.15
CA THR A 25 -0.62 -15.48 -25.11
C THR A 25 0.82 -15.15 -24.73
N ALA A 26 1.24 -15.76 -23.61
CA ALA A 26 2.57 -16.27 -23.24
C ALA A 26 3.77 -15.30 -23.25
N LEU A 27 3.93 -14.58 -22.14
CA LEU A 27 5.19 -14.54 -21.41
C LEU A 27 5.03 -15.56 -20.27
N THR A 28 6.01 -16.44 -20.05
CA THR A 28 5.93 -17.47 -19.00
C THR A 28 5.75 -16.80 -17.63
N ALA A 29 4.52 -16.82 -17.13
CA ALA A 29 4.17 -16.30 -15.81
C ALA A 29 4.83 -17.18 -14.75
N HIS A 30 5.67 -16.58 -13.91
CA HIS A 30 5.88 -17.06 -12.57
C HIS A 30 4.52 -17.01 -11.83
N ALA A 31 4.32 -17.95 -10.89
CA ALA A 31 3.06 -18.21 -10.22
C ALA A 31 2.38 -16.93 -9.66
N THR A 32 1.10 -16.72 -9.98
CA THR A 32 0.36 -15.43 -9.91
C THR A 32 -0.17 -15.04 -8.52
N GLY A 33 0.43 -15.56 -7.46
CA GLY A 33 0.02 -15.20 -6.09
C GLY A 33 0.48 -13.79 -5.69
N GLU A 34 -0.38 -13.05 -4.99
CA GLU A 34 -0.05 -11.76 -4.37
C GLU A 34 -0.21 -11.84 -2.85
N ALA A 35 0.44 -10.93 -2.12
CA ALA A 35 0.28 -10.78 -0.68
C ALA A 35 0.33 -9.30 -0.28
N PHE A 36 -0.55 -8.89 0.62
CA PHE A 36 -0.62 -7.52 1.14
C PHE A 36 -0.75 -7.53 2.66
N PHE A 37 0.16 -6.83 3.32
CA PHE A 37 0.05 -6.53 4.75
C PHE A 37 -0.95 -5.39 4.98
N TYR A 38 -1.79 -5.56 5.99
CA TYR A 38 -2.69 -4.55 6.54
C TYR A 38 -2.25 -4.24 7.97
N PRO A 39 -1.54 -3.12 8.18
CA PRO A 39 -1.18 -2.68 9.52
C PRO A 39 -2.43 -2.28 10.34
N PRO A 40 -2.30 -2.16 11.66
CA PRO A 40 -3.41 -1.76 12.52
C PRO A 40 -3.98 -0.41 12.11
N LYS A 41 -5.31 -0.28 12.16
CA LYS A 41 -6.00 0.97 11.82
C LYS A 41 -5.71 2.09 12.82
N ASN A 42 -5.42 1.71 14.06
CA ASN A 42 -5.17 2.63 15.14
C ASN A 42 -3.67 2.70 15.42
N PRO A 43 -3.23 3.85 15.94
CA PRO A 43 -1.95 4.00 16.61
C PRO A 43 -1.56 2.81 17.49
N VAL A 44 -0.29 2.42 17.43
CA VAL A 44 0.30 1.39 18.30
C VAL A 44 1.20 2.06 19.32
N MET A 45 1.08 1.64 20.58
CA MET A 45 1.93 2.07 21.70
C MET A 45 2.73 0.92 22.27
N THR A 46 3.79 1.23 23.02
CA THR A 46 4.44 0.27 23.90
C THR A 46 3.44 -0.38 24.86
N ASP A 47 3.66 -1.66 25.17
CA ASP A 47 2.80 -2.53 25.98
C ASP A 47 1.37 -2.76 25.44
N GLN A 48 1.00 -2.16 24.31
CA GLN A 48 -0.28 -2.41 23.65
C GLN A 48 -0.18 -3.57 22.67
N GLN A 49 -1.18 -4.45 22.70
CA GLN A 49 -1.38 -5.45 21.65
C GLN A 49 -2.10 -4.86 20.45
N PHE A 50 -1.67 -5.26 19.26
CA PHE A 50 -2.26 -4.84 17.99
C PHE A 50 -2.22 -6.00 16.99
N GLU A 51 -3.12 -5.94 16.02
CA GLU A 51 -3.23 -6.94 14.97
C GLU A 51 -2.61 -6.42 13.67
N VAL A 52 -1.85 -7.28 13.03
CA VAL A 52 -1.39 -7.13 11.64
C VAL A 52 -2.02 -8.26 10.85
N SER A 53 -2.72 -7.93 9.77
CA SER A 53 -3.30 -8.93 8.86
C SER A 53 -2.46 -9.05 7.58
N VAL A 54 -2.46 -10.21 6.97
CA VAL A 54 -1.93 -10.46 5.62
C VAL A 54 -3.01 -11.10 4.79
N THR A 55 -3.36 -10.48 3.68
CA THR A 55 -4.22 -11.08 2.67
C THR A 55 -3.34 -11.69 1.59
N PHE A 56 -3.56 -12.97 1.30
CA PHE A 56 -2.99 -13.67 0.17
C PHE A 56 -4.07 -13.83 -0.90
N SER A 57 -3.74 -13.60 -2.16
CA SER A 57 -4.64 -13.81 -3.30
C SER A 57 -3.97 -14.60 -4.42
N ALA A 58 -4.77 -15.32 -5.21
CA ALA A 58 -4.32 -16.03 -6.40
C ALA A 58 -5.46 -16.18 -7.43
N ASP A 59 -5.13 -16.50 -8.68
CA ASP A 59 -6.13 -16.75 -9.74
C ASP A 59 -6.88 -18.09 -9.60
N SER A 60 -6.58 -18.86 -8.56
CA SER A 60 -7.14 -20.17 -8.26
C SER A 60 -7.38 -20.31 -6.76
N GLU A 61 -8.14 -21.32 -6.36
CA GLU A 61 -8.36 -21.60 -4.95
C GLU A 61 -7.03 -21.90 -4.26
N ILE A 62 -6.85 -21.31 -3.07
CA ILE A 62 -5.72 -21.52 -2.18
C ILE A 62 -6.06 -22.70 -1.27
N GLY A 63 -5.18 -23.69 -1.23
CA GLY A 63 -5.24 -24.84 -0.33
C GLY A 63 -4.31 -24.74 0.87
N SER A 64 -3.14 -24.12 0.71
CA SER A 64 -2.26 -23.78 1.84
C SER A 64 -1.32 -22.63 1.51
N VAL A 65 -0.84 -21.97 2.56
CA VAL A 65 0.21 -20.94 2.48
C VAL A 65 1.31 -21.32 3.47
N GLN A 66 2.52 -21.48 2.94
CA GLN A 66 3.73 -21.73 3.71
C GLN A 66 4.68 -20.55 3.54
N ALA A 67 5.15 -19.95 4.63
CA ALA A 67 6.03 -18.78 4.56
C ALA A 67 6.83 -18.59 5.85
N ASN A 68 7.81 -17.68 5.79
CA ASN A 68 8.44 -17.09 6.96
C ASN A 68 8.02 -15.62 7.06
N ILE A 69 7.80 -15.14 8.28
CA ILE A 69 7.67 -13.70 8.56
C ILE A 69 8.85 -13.30 9.43
N ALA A 70 9.71 -12.42 8.92
CA ALA A 70 10.74 -11.78 9.72
C ALA A 70 10.22 -10.45 10.26
N TYR A 71 10.47 -10.17 11.54
CA TYR A 71 10.06 -8.93 12.20
C TYR A 71 11.16 -8.39 13.12
N ASP A 72 11.13 -7.09 13.41
CA ASP A 72 12.06 -6.46 14.35
C ASP A 72 11.66 -6.75 15.81
N ASP A 73 12.31 -7.73 16.42
CA ASP A 73 12.04 -8.18 17.79
C ASP A 73 12.58 -7.25 18.88
N SER A 74 13.31 -6.19 18.50
CA SER A 74 13.70 -5.12 19.42
C SER A 74 12.58 -4.08 19.62
N VAL A 75 11.63 -4.01 18.68
CA VAL A 75 10.53 -3.02 18.67
C VAL A 75 9.18 -3.66 18.96
N ILE A 76 8.92 -4.89 18.49
CA ILE A 76 7.64 -5.58 18.70
C ILE A 76 7.85 -7.06 19.08
N GLU A 77 6.90 -7.65 19.80
CA GLU A 77 6.90 -9.05 20.21
C GLU A 77 5.70 -9.78 19.61
N PHE A 78 5.91 -10.97 19.06
CA PHE A 78 4.80 -11.83 18.63
C PHE A 78 4.05 -12.40 19.83
N VAL A 79 2.72 -12.31 19.80
CA VAL A 79 1.83 -12.80 20.88
C VAL A 79 1.09 -14.06 20.44
N SER A 80 0.41 -14.02 19.29
CA SER A 80 -0.41 -15.16 18.83
C SER A 80 -0.82 -15.06 17.35
N SER A 81 -1.11 -16.23 16.77
CA SER A 81 -1.79 -16.41 15.49
C SER A 81 -2.38 -17.82 15.44
N ASP A 82 -3.45 -18.01 14.67
CA ASP A 82 -3.98 -19.35 14.38
C ASP A 82 -3.16 -20.08 13.31
N ASN A 83 -2.42 -19.35 12.48
CA ASN A 83 -1.77 -19.86 11.26
C ASN A 83 -0.24 -19.83 11.34
N ALA A 84 0.32 -19.38 12.46
CA ALA A 84 1.76 -19.23 12.60
C ALA A 84 2.24 -19.46 14.03
N SER A 85 3.50 -19.85 14.13
CA SER A 85 4.21 -20.05 15.40
C SER A 85 5.65 -19.55 15.27
N GLY A 86 6.30 -19.28 16.39
CA GLY A 86 7.66 -18.76 16.42
C GLY A 86 7.85 -17.68 17.48
N GLY A 87 8.82 -16.82 17.26
CA GLY A 87 9.24 -15.74 18.15
C GLY A 87 10.69 -15.34 17.88
N GLY A 88 11.21 -14.34 18.60
CA GLY A 88 12.60 -13.90 18.42
C GLY A 88 12.93 -13.42 17.01
N GLY A 89 12.00 -12.68 16.39
CA GLY A 89 12.18 -12.03 15.10
C GLY A 89 11.82 -12.88 13.89
N VAL A 90 11.47 -14.16 14.05
CA VAL A 90 11.05 -15.03 12.94
C VAL A 90 9.82 -15.86 13.32
N LEU A 91 8.82 -15.84 12.46
CA LEU A 91 7.63 -16.70 12.52
C LEU A 91 7.61 -17.64 11.33
N THR A 92 7.15 -18.88 11.55
CA THR A 92 6.83 -19.83 10.50
C THR A 92 5.31 -19.87 10.33
N VAL A 93 4.85 -19.57 9.12
CA VAL A 93 3.45 -19.60 8.70
C VAL A 93 3.18 -20.94 8.03
N ASN A 94 2.17 -21.65 8.54
CA ASN A 94 1.63 -22.87 7.94
C ASN A 94 0.10 -22.77 7.99
N GLY A 95 -0.45 -21.92 7.11
CA GLY A 95 -1.86 -21.59 7.14
C GLY A 95 -2.67 -22.42 6.15
N PHE A 96 -3.87 -22.82 6.58
CA PHE A 96 -4.82 -23.58 5.79
C PHE A 96 -6.16 -22.85 5.85
N PRO A 97 -6.71 -22.39 4.72
CA PRO A 97 -8.02 -21.77 4.74
C PRO A 97 -9.10 -22.81 5.10
N ASP A 98 -10.00 -22.45 6.01
CA ASP A 98 -11.13 -23.31 6.43
C ASP A 98 -12.06 -23.66 5.27
N THR A 99 -12.10 -22.82 4.24
CA THR A 99 -12.86 -23.01 3.01
C THR A 99 -11.99 -22.56 1.84
N PRO A 100 -11.83 -23.40 0.79
CA PRO A 100 -11.11 -23.01 -0.41
C PRO A 100 -11.60 -21.67 -0.94
N SER A 101 -10.66 -20.76 -1.17
CA SER A 101 -10.92 -19.38 -1.60
C SER A 101 -9.73 -18.88 -2.40
N SER A 102 -9.98 -18.01 -3.37
CA SER A 102 -8.93 -17.30 -4.11
C SER A 102 -8.27 -16.19 -3.27
N GLU A 103 -8.81 -15.91 -2.09
CA GLU A 103 -8.34 -14.89 -1.15
C GLU A 103 -8.40 -15.44 0.28
N VAL A 104 -7.32 -15.31 1.03
CA VAL A 104 -7.18 -15.83 2.39
C VAL A 104 -6.50 -14.81 3.28
N ASP A 105 -7.11 -14.52 4.43
CA ASP A 105 -6.59 -13.59 5.42
C ASP A 105 -5.99 -14.34 6.61
N PHE A 106 -4.76 -14.00 6.98
CA PHE A 106 -4.16 -14.41 8.25
C PHE A 106 -3.92 -13.20 9.14
N SER A 107 -4.25 -13.35 10.43
CA SER A 107 -3.99 -12.33 11.44
C SER A 107 -2.90 -12.77 12.41
N PHE A 108 -2.10 -11.77 12.81
CA PHE A 108 -0.97 -11.91 13.72
C PHE A 108 -1.11 -10.84 14.80
N THR A 109 -1.18 -11.28 16.06
CA THR A 109 -1.18 -10.36 17.19
C THR A 109 0.24 -10.13 17.64
N PHE A 110 0.63 -8.86 17.71
CA PHE A 110 1.91 -8.40 18.24
C PHE A 110 1.67 -7.49 19.44
N LYS A 111 2.72 -7.25 20.22
CA LYS A 111 2.77 -6.28 21.32
C LYS A 111 3.93 -5.31 21.09
N GLY A 112 3.71 -4.01 21.27
CA GLY A 112 4.80 -3.02 21.22
C GLY A 112 5.77 -3.19 22.39
N LEU A 113 7.08 -3.18 22.13
CA LEU A 113 8.14 -3.28 23.15
C LEU A 113 8.87 -1.96 23.36
N SER A 114 9.22 -1.29 22.27
CA SER A 114 9.95 -0.03 22.32
C SER A 114 9.44 0.95 21.27
N ALA A 115 9.63 2.24 21.51
CA ALA A 115 9.27 3.26 20.53
C ALA A 115 10.21 3.20 19.34
N GLY A 116 9.67 3.22 18.13
CA GLY A 116 10.47 3.11 16.90
C GLY A 116 9.70 2.50 15.74
N ASN A 117 10.41 2.24 14.65
CA ASN A 117 9.85 1.62 13.46
C ASN A 117 10.20 0.13 13.46
N ALA A 118 9.19 -0.72 13.40
CA ALA A 118 9.34 -2.17 13.28
C ALA A 118 9.12 -2.59 11.82
N ASN A 119 10.13 -3.21 11.20
CA ASN A 119 9.97 -3.86 9.92
C ASN A 119 9.29 -5.22 10.11
N ILE A 120 8.35 -5.57 9.23
CA ILE A 120 7.77 -6.90 9.08
C ILE A 120 7.84 -7.28 7.60
N SER A 121 8.40 -8.45 7.30
CA SER A 121 8.57 -8.90 5.91
C SER A 121 8.15 -10.36 5.75
N LEU A 122 7.40 -10.62 4.68
CA LEU A 122 7.05 -11.94 4.21
C LEU A 122 8.17 -12.47 3.33
N GLN A 123 8.73 -13.61 3.71
CA GLN A 123 9.88 -14.23 3.08
C GLN A 123 9.59 -15.69 2.75
N SER A 124 10.22 -16.21 1.69
CA SER A 124 10.10 -17.62 1.29
C SER A 124 8.65 -18.11 1.19
N CYS A 125 7.72 -17.24 0.77
CA CYS A 125 6.32 -17.59 0.67
C CYS A 125 6.07 -18.53 -0.51
N GLN A 126 5.24 -19.53 -0.27
CA GLN A 126 4.73 -20.48 -1.26
C GLN A 126 3.23 -20.67 -1.00
N ILE A 127 2.44 -20.35 -2.02
CA ILE A 127 1.00 -20.58 -2.03
C ILE A 127 0.75 -21.84 -2.85
N TYR A 128 0.01 -22.78 -2.27
CA TYR A 128 -0.36 -24.03 -2.94
C TYR A 128 -1.86 -24.12 -3.15
N SER A 129 -2.30 -24.74 -4.24
CA SER A 129 -3.69 -25.12 -4.48
C SER A 129 -4.14 -26.25 -3.53
N PRO A 130 -5.45 -26.57 -3.44
CA PRO A 130 -5.93 -27.74 -2.72
C PRO A 130 -5.31 -29.07 -3.18
N ASP A 131 -4.88 -29.14 -4.44
CA ASP A 131 -4.20 -30.30 -5.03
C ASP A 131 -2.68 -30.29 -4.79
N SER A 132 -2.17 -29.40 -3.93
CA SER A 132 -0.75 -29.25 -3.59
C SER A 132 0.16 -28.79 -4.74
N GLU A 133 -0.40 -28.11 -5.74
CA GLU A 133 0.39 -27.48 -6.80
C GLU A 133 0.82 -26.07 -6.37
N LEU A 134 2.06 -25.67 -6.66
CA LEU A 134 2.55 -24.33 -6.36
C LEU A 134 1.89 -23.31 -7.30
N ILE A 135 1.12 -22.38 -6.75
CA ILE A 135 0.35 -21.37 -7.48
C ILE A 135 0.76 -19.92 -7.17
N GLY A 136 1.66 -19.71 -6.20
CA GLY A 136 2.18 -18.37 -5.89
C GLY A 136 3.46 -18.38 -5.08
N SER A 137 4.27 -17.33 -5.20
CA SER A 137 5.42 -17.09 -4.31
C SER A 137 5.62 -15.60 -4.04
N PRO A 138 4.60 -14.91 -3.47
CA PRO A 138 4.66 -13.46 -3.30
C PRO A 138 5.70 -13.03 -2.26
N THR A 139 6.06 -11.76 -2.32
CA THR A 139 6.73 -11.04 -1.22
C THR A 139 5.83 -9.90 -0.78
N ALA A 140 5.96 -9.52 0.48
CA ALA A 140 5.26 -8.38 1.05
C ALA A 140 6.07 -7.82 2.21
N TYR A 141 5.93 -6.54 2.47
CA TYR A 141 6.47 -5.92 3.68
C TYR A 141 5.48 -4.91 4.24
N CYS A 142 5.59 -4.70 5.55
CA CYS A 142 5.09 -3.49 6.17
C CYS A 142 6.08 -2.96 7.21
N VAL A 143 5.96 -1.67 7.48
CA VAL A 143 6.69 -1.02 8.57
C VAL A 143 5.66 -0.36 9.47
N ILE A 144 5.80 -0.57 10.78
CA ILE A 144 4.89 -0.07 11.80
C ILE A 144 5.64 0.85 12.74
N THR A 145 5.16 2.06 12.95
CA THR A 145 5.67 2.92 14.04
C THR A 145 4.96 2.60 15.34
N VAL A 146 5.75 2.23 16.36
CA VAL A 146 5.34 2.11 17.75
C VAL A 146 5.66 3.43 18.45
N GLY A 147 4.64 4.07 19.00
CA GLY A 147 4.80 5.24 19.86
C GLY A 147 5.34 4.85 21.24
N SER A 148 6.07 5.76 21.87
CA SER A 148 6.36 5.65 23.31
C SER A 148 5.06 5.67 24.10
N ASP A 149 5.03 4.99 25.26
CA ASP A 149 3.96 5.09 26.24
C ASP A 149 3.46 6.53 26.31
N LYS A 150 2.13 6.67 26.28
CA LYS A 150 1.44 7.94 26.28
C LYS A 150 1.97 8.81 27.44
N VAL A 151 2.96 9.66 27.19
CA VAL A 151 3.26 10.78 28.08
C VAL A 151 2.10 11.73 27.88
N GLU A 152 1.25 11.72 28.90
CA GLU A 152 0.32 12.75 29.33
C GLU A 152 0.02 13.82 28.30
N THR A 153 -1.27 13.93 27.98
CA THR A 153 -1.91 15.22 27.76
C THR A 153 -1.19 16.25 28.64
N LYS A 154 -0.38 17.13 28.03
CA LYS A 154 -0.01 18.38 28.67
C LYS A 154 -1.35 19.08 28.89
N THR A 155 -1.90 18.82 30.07
CA THR A 155 -2.79 19.73 30.75
C THR A 155 -1.97 21.00 30.86
N GLU A 156 -2.14 21.91 29.90
CA GLU A 156 -1.93 23.31 30.22
C GLU A 156 -2.72 23.53 31.50
N THR A 157 -1.98 23.88 32.55
CA THR A 157 -2.57 24.31 33.80
C THR A 157 -3.33 25.60 33.48
N GLU A 158 -4.56 25.44 33.03
CA GLU A 158 -5.53 26.51 32.93
C GLU A 158 -5.85 26.89 34.37
N THR A 159 -5.16 27.92 34.85
CA THR A 159 -5.52 28.59 36.10
C THR A 159 -6.96 29.06 35.94
N THR A 160 -7.85 28.37 36.64
CA THR A 160 -9.28 28.63 36.66
C THR A 160 -9.52 30.05 37.15
N THR A 161 -10.11 30.90 36.31
CA THR A 161 -10.98 31.97 36.79
C THR A 161 -12.22 32.01 35.91
N THR A 162 -13.27 31.41 36.46
CA THR A 162 -14.64 31.34 35.96
C THR A 162 -15.24 32.72 35.72
N THR A 163 -15.67 33.05 34.50
CA THR A 163 -17.00 33.65 34.24
C THR A 163 -17.40 33.62 32.76
N GLU A 164 -18.52 32.91 32.51
CA GLU A 164 -19.53 33.10 31.45
C GLU A 164 -19.17 33.13 29.94
N LYS A 165 -19.59 32.04 29.27
CA LYS A 165 -20.31 31.95 27.99
C LYS A 165 -20.14 33.13 27.01
N THR A 166 -19.29 32.94 26.01
CA THR A 166 -19.52 33.45 24.65
C THR A 166 -18.87 32.49 23.64
N THR A 167 -19.68 31.99 22.72
CA THR A 167 -19.30 31.30 21.49
C THR A 167 -18.10 31.96 20.83
N THR A 168 -16.95 31.30 20.82
CA THR A 168 -15.81 31.69 19.98
C THR A 168 -15.15 30.46 19.41
N THR A 169 -15.38 30.27 18.11
CA THR A 169 -14.54 29.53 17.18
C THR A 169 -13.07 29.88 17.40
N THR A 170 -12.25 28.94 17.85
CA THR A 170 -10.79 29.07 17.93
C THR A 170 -10.15 28.06 16.95
N THR A 171 -9.87 28.50 15.71
CA THR A 171 -8.51 28.83 15.21
C THR A 171 -7.55 27.65 15.37
N LYS A 172 -7.45 26.73 14.40
CA LYS A 172 -6.62 26.87 13.18
C LYS A 172 -5.28 27.56 13.48
N THR A 173 -4.38 26.83 14.15
CA THR A 173 -2.94 27.09 14.15
C THR A 173 -2.38 26.75 12.77
N ALA A 174 -2.54 27.67 11.81
CA ALA A 174 -1.83 27.59 10.55
C ALA A 174 -0.34 27.85 10.81
N HIS A 175 0.48 26.79 10.72
CA HIS A 175 1.91 26.93 10.46
C HIS A 175 2.09 27.61 9.08
N SER A 176 3.12 28.43 8.94
CA SER A 176 3.24 29.58 8.02
C SER A 176 3.09 29.35 6.51
N ASN A 177 2.79 28.14 6.03
CA ASN A 177 2.79 27.78 4.60
C ASN A 177 1.49 27.10 4.12
N GLY A 178 0.45 27.00 4.96
CA GLY A 178 -0.84 26.37 4.61
C GLY A 178 -0.87 24.84 4.70
N ILE A 179 0.23 24.23 5.16
CA ILE A 179 0.34 22.79 5.45
C ILE A 179 -0.42 22.49 6.75
N PRO A 180 -1.24 21.42 6.83
CA PRO A 180 -1.82 20.92 8.08
C PRO A 180 -0.76 20.62 9.13
N ASP A 181 -1.10 20.79 10.41
CA ASP A 181 -0.21 20.57 11.55
C ASP A 181 -0.11 19.10 11.98
N LYS A 182 -0.95 18.23 11.43
CA LYS A 182 -0.98 16.78 11.71
C LYS A 182 -1.64 16.01 10.56
N GLY A 183 -1.52 14.69 10.57
CA GLY A 183 -2.22 13.77 9.66
C GLY A 183 -1.76 13.84 8.21
N VAL A 184 -0.58 14.44 7.95
CA VAL A 184 0.03 14.56 6.61
C VAL A 184 1.54 14.38 6.69
N LEU A 185 2.16 14.09 5.55
CA LEU A 185 3.62 14.16 5.41
C LEU A 185 4.08 15.61 5.17
N THR A 186 5.24 15.95 5.71
CA THR A 186 6.00 17.18 5.42
C THR A 186 7.20 16.92 4.50
N ALA A 187 7.63 15.67 4.39
CA ALA A 187 8.58 15.21 3.38
C ALA A 187 8.28 13.76 2.99
N LEU A 188 8.62 13.42 1.75
CA LEU A 188 8.72 12.05 1.24
C LEU A 188 10.00 12.00 0.41
N THR A 189 10.87 11.03 0.69
CA THR A 189 12.15 10.87 0.00
C THR A 189 12.34 9.42 -0.45
N VAL A 190 13.23 9.26 -1.44
CA VAL A 190 13.68 7.97 -1.95
C VAL A 190 15.19 7.96 -2.03
N ASP A 191 15.80 6.80 -1.79
CA ASP A 191 17.25 6.61 -1.87
C ASP A 191 17.75 6.45 -3.32
N ASN A 192 16.88 5.99 -4.23
CA ASN A 192 17.15 5.77 -5.64
C ASN A 192 16.05 6.36 -6.53
N GLY A 193 16.45 7.02 -7.62
CA GLY A 193 15.55 7.71 -8.54
C GLY A 193 15.08 9.08 -8.00
N GLU A 194 13.99 9.59 -8.57
CA GLU A 194 13.37 10.85 -8.15
C GLU A 194 11.85 10.72 -8.12
N LEU A 195 11.22 11.39 -7.14
CA LEU A 195 9.76 11.48 -7.07
C LEU A 195 9.23 12.38 -8.18
N SER A 196 8.28 11.86 -8.95
CA SER A 196 7.52 12.61 -9.95
C SER A 196 6.02 12.52 -9.65
N PRO A 197 5.34 13.64 -9.35
CA PRO A 197 5.88 14.99 -9.20
C PRO A 197 6.78 15.14 -7.96
N ALA A 198 7.48 16.27 -7.83
CA ALA A 198 8.16 16.61 -6.58
C ALA A 198 7.17 16.62 -5.41
N PHE A 199 7.65 16.28 -4.21
CA PHE A 199 6.79 16.11 -3.04
C PHE A 199 5.95 17.36 -2.73
N ALA A 200 4.66 17.13 -2.49
CA ALA A 200 3.76 18.10 -1.89
C ALA A 200 2.76 17.37 -0.98
N TYR A 201 2.48 17.93 0.20
CA TYR A 201 1.66 17.26 1.23
C TYR A 201 0.24 16.87 0.76
N ASN A 202 -0.29 17.56 -0.26
CA ASN A 202 -1.61 17.36 -0.85
C ASN A 202 -1.57 16.60 -2.18
N VAL A 203 -0.42 16.06 -2.57
CA VAL A 203 -0.27 15.13 -3.68
C VAL A 203 -0.08 13.74 -3.11
N TYR A 204 -0.95 12.82 -3.51
CA TYR A 204 -1.05 11.47 -2.94
C TYR A 204 -0.52 10.37 -3.85
N ASN A 205 -0.08 10.69 -5.07
CA ASN A 205 0.41 9.71 -6.04
C ASN A 205 1.72 10.20 -6.63
N TYR A 206 2.72 9.32 -6.61
CA TYR A 206 4.07 9.57 -7.08
C TYR A 206 4.55 8.40 -7.94
N THR A 207 5.41 8.71 -8.89
CA THR A 207 6.15 7.73 -9.68
C THR A 207 7.65 7.92 -9.46
N VAL A 208 8.37 6.81 -9.35
CA VAL A 208 9.83 6.77 -9.26
C VAL A 208 10.32 5.82 -10.35
N ASN A 209 11.21 6.28 -11.23
CA ASN A 209 11.83 5.42 -12.22
C ASN A 209 13.23 5.05 -11.75
N VAL A 210 13.56 3.76 -11.79
CA VAL A 210 14.88 3.25 -11.41
C VAL A 210 15.46 2.31 -12.46
N ASP A 211 16.78 2.26 -12.52
CA ASP A 211 17.51 1.38 -13.44
C ASP A 211 17.29 -0.09 -13.09
N ASN A 212 17.54 -0.97 -14.06
CA ASN A 212 17.37 -2.41 -13.89
C ASN A 212 18.22 -2.98 -12.73
N SER A 213 19.39 -2.40 -12.44
CA SER A 213 20.26 -2.84 -11.34
C SER A 213 19.71 -2.56 -9.94
N VAL A 214 18.72 -1.67 -9.81
CA VAL A 214 18.11 -1.31 -8.51
C VAL A 214 17.05 -2.35 -8.16
N THR A 215 17.36 -3.25 -7.24
CA THR A 215 16.45 -4.33 -6.78
C THR A 215 15.65 -3.94 -5.55
N ASN A 216 16.01 -2.85 -4.87
CA ASN A 216 15.26 -2.27 -3.76
C ASN A 216 15.37 -0.75 -3.82
N VAL A 217 14.30 -0.08 -3.40
CA VAL A 217 14.27 1.37 -3.15
C VAL A 217 13.90 1.51 -1.67
N GLU A 218 14.39 2.51 -0.97
CA GLU A 218 13.91 2.87 0.36
C GLU A 218 13.04 4.11 0.24
N ILE A 219 11.90 4.12 0.95
CA ILE A 219 10.96 5.24 0.97
C ILE A 219 10.87 5.75 2.41
N GLU A 220 11.09 7.05 2.62
CA GLU A 220 11.02 7.66 3.94
C GLU A 220 10.08 8.86 3.94
N GLY A 221 9.07 8.81 4.79
CA GLY A 221 8.14 9.90 5.07
C GLY A 221 8.46 10.58 6.40
N THR A 222 8.40 11.92 6.42
CA THR A 222 8.41 12.73 7.64
C THR A 222 6.99 13.23 7.92
N THR A 223 6.46 12.99 9.12
CA THR A 223 5.10 13.44 9.50
C THR A 223 5.07 14.93 9.87
N ALA A 224 3.88 15.53 9.82
CA ALA A 224 3.68 16.91 10.26
C ALA A 224 3.70 17.06 11.79
N SER A 225 3.19 16.06 12.51
CA SER A 225 3.28 16.00 13.96
C SER A 225 4.11 14.80 14.42
N PRO A 226 4.95 14.94 15.46
CA PRO A 226 5.61 13.80 16.11
C PRO A 226 4.62 12.87 16.81
N SER A 227 3.36 13.27 16.99
CA SER A 227 2.29 12.43 17.52
C SER A 227 1.54 11.64 16.43
N ASP A 228 1.85 11.88 15.16
CA ASP A 228 1.26 11.12 14.06
C ASP A 228 1.94 9.76 13.95
N TYR A 229 1.19 8.77 13.49
CA TYR A 229 1.65 7.40 13.29
C TYR A 229 1.81 7.19 11.80
N ILE A 230 2.91 6.57 11.41
CA ILE A 230 3.25 6.31 10.03
C ILE A 230 3.43 4.80 9.83
N TRP A 231 2.92 4.30 8.72
CA TRP A 231 3.15 2.92 8.31
C TRP A 231 3.31 2.80 6.81
N TYR A 232 4.05 1.78 6.41
CA TYR A 232 4.42 1.52 5.03
C TYR A 232 3.92 0.14 4.65
N THR A 233 3.48 -0.05 3.40
CA THR A 233 3.13 -1.37 2.85
C THR A 233 3.57 -1.50 1.40
N GLY A 234 3.70 -2.73 0.91
CA GLY A 234 3.96 -3.05 -0.49
C GLY A 234 4.84 -4.28 -0.64
N THR A 235 5.61 -4.35 -1.72
CA THR A 235 6.63 -5.40 -1.93
C THR A 235 8.00 -4.94 -1.43
N SER A 236 8.73 -5.85 -0.76
CA SER A 236 10.08 -5.57 -0.24
C SER A 236 11.06 -5.39 -1.39
N GLU A 237 11.05 -6.31 -2.36
CA GLU A 237 11.92 -6.25 -3.53
C GLU A 237 11.18 -5.67 -4.75
N CYS A 238 11.91 -4.90 -5.57
CA CYS A 238 11.42 -4.36 -6.82
C CYS A 238 11.54 -5.41 -7.94
N GLN A 239 10.39 -5.92 -8.37
CA GLN A 239 10.25 -6.68 -9.61
C GLN A 239 10.44 -5.76 -10.81
N VAL A 240 10.86 -6.31 -11.96
CA VAL A 240 10.89 -5.53 -13.21
C VAL A 240 9.48 -5.06 -13.54
N GLY A 241 9.33 -3.79 -13.91
CA GLY A 241 8.03 -3.15 -14.14
C GLY A 241 7.53 -2.39 -12.91
N GLU A 242 6.21 -2.35 -12.73
CA GLU A 242 5.55 -1.56 -11.69
C GLU A 242 5.56 -2.28 -10.33
N ASN A 243 5.92 -1.54 -9.29
CA ASN A 243 5.87 -1.97 -7.89
C ASN A 243 5.18 -0.86 -7.10
N VAL A 244 4.15 -1.20 -6.33
CA VAL A 244 3.38 -0.21 -5.58
C VAL A 244 3.74 -0.29 -4.11
N ARG A 245 4.00 0.87 -3.52
CA ARG A 245 4.17 1.04 -2.08
C ARG A 245 3.27 2.15 -1.58
N THR A 246 2.77 1.99 -0.37
CA THR A 246 1.94 3.01 0.27
C THR A 246 2.56 3.45 1.58
N ILE A 247 2.42 4.74 1.88
CA ILE A 247 2.73 5.36 3.16
C ILE A 247 1.43 5.93 3.69
N THR A 248 1.01 5.52 4.87
CA THR A 248 -0.18 6.09 5.49
C THR A 248 0.21 6.78 6.79
N VAL A 249 -0.25 8.02 6.94
CA VAL A 249 -0.09 8.82 8.15
C VAL A 249 -1.45 8.93 8.81
N THR A 250 -1.53 8.57 10.08
CA THR A 250 -2.75 8.72 10.89
C THR A 250 -2.49 9.59 12.08
N ASP A 251 -3.34 10.60 12.28
CA ASP A 251 -3.25 11.46 13.46
C ASP A 251 -3.86 10.81 14.70
N VAL A 252 -3.67 11.44 15.86
CA VAL A 252 -4.23 10.98 17.15
C VAL A 252 -5.76 10.97 17.20
N ASP A 253 -6.43 11.66 16.27
CA ASP A 253 -7.89 11.70 16.15
C ASP A 253 -8.42 10.60 15.21
N GLY A 254 -7.52 9.80 14.61
CA GLY A 254 -7.84 8.71 13.69
C GLY A 254 -8.04 9.13 12.23
N ASN A 255 -7.69 10.38 11.87
CA ASN A 255 -7.74 10.82 10.47
C ASN A 255 -6.50 10.31 9.74
N ALA A 256 -6.70 9.66 8.59
CA ALA A 256 -5.63 9.06 7.81
C ALA A 256 -5.45 9.73 6.44
N ALA A 257 -4.19 9.86 6.01
CA ALA A 257 -3.79 10.24 4.66
C ALA A 257 -2.84 9.19 4.09
N THR A 258 -3.12 8.71 2.87
CA THR A 258 -2.29 7.70 2.20
C THR A 258 -1.62 8.26 0.96
N TYR A 259 -0.30 8.12 0.89
CA TYR A 259 0.56 8.47 -0.22
C TYR A 259 0.99 7.19 -0.94
N THR A 260 0.81 7.13 -2.24
CA THR A 260 1.13 5.98 -3.09
C THR A 260 2.37 6.31 -3.93
N VAL A 261 3.36 5.42 -3.89
CA VAL A 261 4.58 5.50 -4.70
C VAL A 261 4.62 4.29 -5.63
N THR A 262 4.50 4.54 -6.93
CA THR A 262 4.71 3.54 -7.97
C THR A 262 6.16 3.58 -8.44
N ILE A 263 6.92 2.56 -8.10
CA ILE A 263 8.30 2.38 -8.53
C ILE A 263 8.29 1.56 -9.83
N ILE A 264 8.82 2.15 -10.90
CA ILE A 264 8.97 1.51 -12.20
C ILE A 264 10.44 1.12 -12.37
N ARG A 265 10.72 -0.17 -12.19
CA ARG A 265 12.06 -0.73 -12.43
C ARG A 265 12.20 -1.09 -13.90
N ALA A 266 13.21 -0.55 -14.56
CA ALA A 266 13.47 -0.82 -15.97
C ALA A 266 13.67 -2.32 -16.24
N ALA A 267 13.19 -2.79 -17.39
CA ALA A 267 13.58 -4.09 -17.92
C ALA A 267 15.05 -4.06 -18.33
N GLY A 268 15.75 -5.18 -18.14
CA GLY A 268 17.11 -5.31 -18.65
C GLY A 268 17.11 -5.13 -20.16
N GLY A 269 17.89 -4.18 -20.66
CA GLY A 269 18.34 -4.21 -22.05
C GLY A 269 19.58 -5.10 -22.12
N ASP A 270 19.71 -5.90 -23.18
CA ASP A 270 21.01 -6.51 -23.48
C ASP A 270 22.05 -5.38 -23.48
N GLU A 271 23.00 -5.45 -22.56
CA GLU A 271 24.13 -4.53 -22.49
C GLU A 271 24.96 -4.68 -23.76
N GLN A 272 24.62 -3.97 -24.82
CA GLN A 272 25.64 -3.57 -25.78
C GLN A 272 26.35 -2.36 -25.19
N GLN A 273 27.46 -2.67 -24.54
CA GLN A 273 28.54 -1.76 -24.20
C GLN A 273 28.64 -0.63 -25.22
N THR A 274 28.30 0.58 -24.78
CA THR A 274 28.67 1.78 -25.54
C THR A 274 29.96 2.30 -24.94
N GLN A 275 31.09 2.05 -25.61
CA GLN A 275 32.22 2.98 -25.53
C GLN A 275 33.01 3.08 -26.84
N THR A 276 33.13 4.34 -27.26
CA THR A 276 34.14 5.00 -28.11
C THR A 276 33.79 5.29 -29.58
N SER A 277 33.77 6.60 -29.86
CA SER A 277 33.86 7.25 -31.16
C SER A 277 35.19 6.96 -31.85
N GLN A 278 35.18 6.66 -33.15
CA GLN A 278 35.89 7.42 -34.20
C GLN A 278 35.56 6.92 -35.62
N LYS A 279 35.61 7.87 -36.56
CA LYS A 279 35.10 7.90 -37.94
C LYS A 279 36.10 7.32 -38.96
N LYS A 280 35.67 6.47 -39.91
CA LYS A 280 36.04 6.54 -41.35
C LYS A 280 35.22 5.60 -42.27
N ASP A 281 34.42 6.22 -43.14
CA ASP A 281 34.27 6.05 -44.59
C ASP A 281 33.85 4.69 -45.24
N GLY A 282 32.79 4.75 -46.05
CA GLY A 282 32.70 4.01 -47.32
C GLY A 282 31.70 2.84 -47.49
N SER A 283 30.52 3.17 -48.03
CA SER A 283 29.80 2.46 -49.13
C SER A 283 28.99 1.17 -48.90
N ASP A 284 27.77 1.22 -49.47
CA ASP A 284 26.90 0.15 -49.98
C ASP A 284 25.97 -0.65 -49.05
N THR A 285 24.82 -0.01 -48.80
CA THR A 285 23.43 -0.47 -48.98
C THR A 285 23.13 -1.94 -49.33
N SER A 286 22.11 -2.43 -48.60
CA SER A 286 21.20 -3.56 -48.84
C SER A 286 21.58 -4.82 -48.05
N SER A 287 20.81 -5.32 -47.07
CA SER A 287 19.36 -5.34 -46.94
C SER A 287 19.00 -5.73 -45.49
N ALA A 288 18.15 -4.96 -44.80
CA ALA A 288 17.33 -5.43 -43.66
C ALA A 288 16.38 -4.31 -43.17
N VAL A 289 15.49 -3.85 -44.05
CA VAL A 289 14.29 -3.13 -43.61
C VAL A 289 13.27 -4.16 -43.14
N SER A 290 12.59 -3.85 -42.03
CA SER A 290 11.47 -4.56 -41.39
C SER A 290 11.85 -5.41 -40.18
N LYS A 291 11.89 -4.77 -39.00
CA LYS A 291 11.55 -5.36 -37.69
C LYS A 291 11.35 -4.30 -36.59
N ASN A 292 11.87 -3.08 -36.74
CA ASN A 292 11.77 -2.02 -35.72
C ASN A 292 10.44 -1.21 -35.68
N ALA A 293 9.46 -1.50 -36.52
CA ALA A 293 8.14 -0.85 -36.42
C ALA A 293 7.23 -1.50 -35.36
N ASN A 294 7.43 -2.79 -35.04
CA ASN A 294 6.46 -3.54 -34.24
C ASN A 294 6.59 -3.29 -32.73
N VAL A 295 7.82 -3.09 -32.23
CA VAL A 295 8.08 -2.91 -30.79
C VAL A 295 7.63 -1.53 -30.28
N MET A 296 7.86 -0.47 -31.07
CA MET A 296 7.40 0.88 -30.72
C MET A 296 5.87 1.02 -30.79
N ASP A 297 5.23 0.33 -31.74
CA ASP A 297 3.77 0.29 -31.81
C ASP A 297 3.18 -0.51 -30.65
N GLN A 298 3.84 -1.59 -30.21
CA GLN A 298 3.45 -2.32 -29.00
C GLN A 298 3.60 -1.47 -27.73
N TYR A 299 4.72 -0.76 -27.58
CA TYR A 299 4.94 0.14 -26.44
C TYR A 299 3.93 1.30 -26.43
N LYS A 300 3.70 1.97 -27.57
CA LYS A 300 2.68 3.02 -27.68
C LYS A 300 1.28 2.49 -27.39
N LYS A 301 0.96 1.27 -27.82
CA LYS A 301 -0.32 0.64 -27.53
C LYS A 301 -0.48 0.34 -26.04
N MET A 302 0.55 -0.20 -25.39
CA MET A 302 0.56 -0.44 -23.94
C MET A 302 0.46 0.86 -23.15
N LEU A 303 1.21 1.90 -23.54
CA LEU A 303 1.16 3.22 -22.92
C LEU A 303 -0.21 3.89 -23.08
N ASN A 304 -0.82 3.82 -24.27
CA ASN A 304 -2.15 4.37 -24.52
C ASN A 304 -3.24 3.58 -23.79
N THR A 305 -3.11 2.26 -23.66
CA THR A 305 -4.03 1.44 -22.87
C THR A 305 -3.93 1.75 -21.39
N ALA A 306 -2.72 1.90 -20.84
CA ALA A 306 -2.52 2.31 -19.44
C ALA A 306 -3.07 3.72 -19.17
N LEU A 307 -2.79 4.69 -20.06
CA LEU A 307 -3.37 6.04 -19.96
C LEU A 307 -4.90 6.03 -20.04
N ALA A 308 -5.49 5.15 -20.85
CA ALA A 308 -6.94 4.99 -20.92
C ALA A 308 -7.53 4.42 -19.62
N ILE A 309 -6.86 3.45 -18.98
CA ILE A 309 -7.28 2.91 -17.68
C ILE A 309 -7.24 4.01 -16.61
N VAL A 310 -6.16 4.79 -16.54
CA VAL A 310 -6.03 5.91 -15.59
C VAL A 310 -7.14 6.95 -15.82
N LEU A 311 -7.45 7.28 -17.07
CA LEU A 311 -8.55 8.19 -17.39
C LEU A 311 -9.91 7.63 -16.98
N ILE A 312 -10.15 6.33 -17.16
CA ILE A 312 -11.41 5.68 -16.74
C ILE A 312 -11.55 5.72 -15.22
N VAL A 313 -10.48 5.44 -14.47
CA VAL A 313 -10.47 5.52 -13.00
C VAL A 313 -10.76 6.95 -12.53
N LEU A 314 -10.14 7.96 -13.14
CA LEU A 314 -10.40 9.37 -12.84
C LEU A 314 -11.86 9.77 -13.14
N VAL A 315 -12.45 9.28 -14.23
CA VAL A 315 -13.86 9.54 -14.58
C VAL A 315 -14.80 8.87 -13.57
N ILE A 316 -14.53 7.64 -13.15
CA ILE A 316 -15.32 6.94 -12.12
C ILE A 316 -15.25 7.71 -10.80
N ALA A 317 -14.07 8.14 -10.36
CA ALA A 317 -13.90 8.96 -9.17
C ALA A 317 -14.72 10.27 -9.25
N LEU A 318 -14.71 10.94 -10.40
CA LEU A 318 -15.48 12.17 -10.63
C LEU A 318 -17.00 11.92 -10.59
N VAL A 319 -17.47 10.80 -11.14
CA VAL A 319 -18.89 10.39 -11.07
C VAL A 319 -19.31 10.10 -9.62
N VAL A 320 -18.47 9.42 -8.84
CA VAL A 320 -18.70 9.17 -7.41
C VAL A 320 -18.82 10.50 -6.65
N ILE A 321 -17.92 11.45 -6.91
CA ILE A 321 -17.95 12.79 -6.32
C ILE A 321 -19.24 13.54 -6.70
N ILE A 322 -19.66 13.50 -7.97
CA ILE A 322 -20.90 14.16 -8.43
C ILE A 322 -22.14 13.54 -7.77
N ILE A 323 -22.19 12.21 -7.64
CA ILE A 323 -23.29 11.50 -6.97
C ILE A 323 -23.33 11.88 -5.49
N TRP A 324 -22.17 11.94 -4.84
CA TRP A 324 -22.05 12.35 -3.43
C TRP A 324 -22.53 13.78 -3.21
N ILE A 325 -22.13 14.72 -4.08
CA ILE A 325 -22.59 16.12 -4.04
C ILE A 325 -24.11 16.22 -4.26
N ARG A 326 -24.66 15.51 -5.25
CA ARG A 326 -26.11 15.50 -5.52
C ARG A 326 -26.93 14.87 -4.38
N GLY A 327 -26.39 13.85 -3.71
CA GLY A 327 -26.99 13.25 -2.52
C GLY A 327 -27.08 14.25 -1.36
N LYS A 328 -26.03 15.06 -1.17
CA LYS A 328 -25.97 16.08 -0.10
C LYS A 328 -26.96 17.24 -0.33
N ILE A 329 -27.21 17.62 -1.59
CA ILE A 329 -28.14 18.72 -1.93
C ILE A 329 -29.62 18.31 -1.75
N LYS A 330 -29.98 17.03 -1.94
CA LYS A 330 -31.36 16.56 -1.73
C LYS A 330 -31.74 16.37 -0.25
N GLY A 331 -30.77 16.29 0.66
CA GLY A 331 -31.01 16.19 2.11
C GLY A 331 -31.33 17.52 2.81
N GLY A 332 -31.15 18.67 2.14
CA GLY A 332 -31.28 20.01 2.74
C GLY A 332 -32.63 20.71 2.54
N LYS A 333 -33.65 20.05 1.97
CA LYS A 333 -35.01 20.62 1.79
C LYS A 333 -36.09 19.67 2.34
N LYS A 334 -36.08 19.44 3.65
CA LYS A 334 -37.28 19.14 4.43
C LYS A 334 -37.04 19.72 5.82
N ASP A 335 -37.35 21.01 5.95
CA ASP A 335 -37.86 21.63 7.16
C ASP A 335 -38.16 23.10 6.83
N LYS A 336 -39.40 23.33 6.41
CA LYS A 336 -40.16 24.56 6.58
C LYS A 336 -41.63 24.24 6.31
#